data_AF-A0A0A0DH07-F1
#
_entry.id   AF-A0A0A0DH07-F1
#
_cell.length_a   1.000
_cell.length_b   1.000
_cell.length_c   1.000
_cell.angle_alpha   90.00
_cell.angle_beta   90.00
_cell.angle_gamma   90.00
#
_symmetry.space_group_name_H-M   'P 1'
#
loop_
_entity.id
_entity.type
_entity.pdbx_description
1 polymer ?
#
loop_
_entity_poly.entity_id
_entity_poly.type
_entity_poly.pdbx_seq_one_letter_code
_entity_poly.pdbx_strand_id
1 'polypeptide(L)'
;MMERMSRYLIISNENKSKKNLHDNIRRLKKSISDTTELVCEEKSIKIKTKSFSYKLKMMDTEIQEENKKFFILVVNLSDEDNIDEFELLDAELHSFIDSFTDLEMFILEDAISQYYSKKAYELIHVIENKTRALISEVMFLKSKTQNWEKRLTKSLAIRDNNKSKKKNYKPLDGKYFSDLPTMLFAIYEDKKPDEDSTQENFIKVLESLKNLTNDIDERFTNSTEEIDWESHIKELKDIDKAIQGTAPRSVWDRYISRSIDGSERLSNSLSTVLNQLKDPRNDIAHNTFFRRDDYVSIKENIEKVSLQISKALDSFEDKTITKYTTIEENEMFETLDALIGIQSDESNNLEDDLTLIVPAQEEGFKEAFLEKNEWYDIRIGKRRTKIRYIAGYEVKPRSGIQYIAKVKDIIPSENYLGYWKVIFDGKAQAYDHLIPLGNTYPPQNIRYTTKRELDEVAENNETLEKIFKNPY
;
A
#
# COMPACT_ATOMS: atom_id res chain seq x y z
N MET A 1 -19.01 10.35 26.07
CA MET A 1 -17.94 9.34 25.94
C MET A 1 -18.65 8.01 25.70
N MET A 2 -18.18 7.16 24.79
CA MET A 2 -18.80 5.85 24.54
C MET A 2 -18.50 4.96 25.76
N GLU A 3 -19.52 4.43 26.41
CA GLU A 3 -19.35 3.60 27.61
C GLU A 3 -18.75 2.24 27.21
N ARG A 4 -17.66 1.81 27.86
CA ARG A 4 -17.04 0.51 27.62
C ARG A 4 -17.56 -0.51 28.61
N MET A 5 -17.69 -1.76 28.18
CA MET A 5 -18.19 -2.83 29.03
C MET A 5 -17.50 -4.14 28.72
N SER A 6 -17.23 -4.92 29.77
CA SER A 6 -16.93 -6.33 29.60
C SER A 6 -18.20 -7.15 29.81
N ARG A 7 -18.48 -8.04 28.86
CA ARG A 7 -19.61 -8.98 28.94
C ARG A 7 -19.05 -10.39 28.98
N TYR A 8 -19.40 -11.12 30.01
CA TYR A 8 -19.00 -12.50 30.24
C TYR A 8 -20.22 -13.41 30.19
N LEU A 9 -20.09 -14.53 29.47
CA LEU A 9 -20.98 -15.68 29.59
C LEU A 9 -20.33 -16.66 30.56
N ILE A 10 -20.96 -16.87 31.71
CA ILE A 10 -20.53 -17.86 32.68
C ILE A 10 -21.48 -19.06 32.58
N ILE A 11 -20.91 -20.25 32.44
CA ILE A 11 -21.64 -21.50 32.35
C ILE A 11 -21.35 -22.30 33.63
N SER A 12 -22.39 -22.71 34.33
CA SER A 12 -22.28 -23.64 35.45
C SER A 12 -22.82 -25.01 35.04
N ASN A 13 -21.93 -25.98 35.02
CA ASN A 13 -22.20 -27.38 34.73
C ASN A 13 -22.44 -28.17 36.04
N GLU A 14 -22.83 -29.43 35.92
CA GLU A 14 -22.74 -30.34 37.06
C GLU A 14 -21.28 -30.62 37.42
N ASN A 15 -20.97 -30.56 38.72
CA ASN A 15 -19.67 -30.99 39.19
C ASN A 15 -19.52 -32.53 39.14
N LYS A 16 -18.31 -33.04 39.46
CA LYS A 16 -18.01 -34.49 39.50
C LYS A 16 -18.94 -35.31 40.40
N SER A 17 -19.62 -34.66 41.36
CA SER A 17 -20.59 -35.28 42.27
C SER A 17 -22.04 -35.15 41.80
N LYS A 18 -22.28 -34.75 40.53
CA LYS A 18 -23.60 -34.48 39.94
C LYS A 18 -24.41 -33.44 40.71
N LYS A 19 -23.74 -32.45 41.29
CA LYS A 19 -24.38 -31.31 41.97
C LYS A 19 -24.08 -30.03 41.22
N ASN A 20 -25.10 -29.20 41.07
CA ASN A 20 -24.95 -27.85 40.55
C ASN A 20 -24.67 -26.90 41.73
N LEU A 21 -23.40 -26.55 41.92
CA LEU A 21 -22.96 -25.68 43.03
C LEU A 21 -23.51 -24.26 42.85
N HIS A 22 -23.56 -23.79 41.60
CA HIS A 22 -23.94 -22.43 41.23
C HIS A 22 -25.28 -22.42 40.46
N ASP A 23 -26.33 -22.92 41.09
CA ASP A 23 -27.66 -23.08 40.48
C ASP A 23 -28.50 -21.79 40.38
N ASN A 24 -28.05 -20.68 40.99
CA ASN A 24 -28.75 -19.41 40.97
C ASN A 24 -27.81 -18.22 41.21
N ILE A 25 -28.28 -17.01 40.88
CA ILE A 25 -27.53 -15.75 41.00
C ILE A 25 -26.99 -15.52 42.42
N ARG A 26 -27.77 -15.84 43.46
CA ARG A 26 -27.37 -15.59 44.85
C ARG A 26 -26.19 -16.46 45.26
N ARG A 27 -26.16 -17.73 44.84
CA ARG A 27 -25.01 -18.62 45.08
C ARG A 27 -23.79 -18.16 44.32
N LEU A 28 -23.92 -17.85 43.03
CA LEU A 28 -22.80 -17.36 42.21
C LEU A 28 -22.18 -16.09 42.81
N LYS A 29 -22.99 -15.07 43.12
CA LYS A 29 -22.51 -13.83 43.76
C LYS A 29 -21.80 -14.09 45.09
N LYS A 30 -22.35 -15.00 45.90
CA LYS A 30 -21.75 -15.35 47.19
C LYS A 30 -20.41 -16.04 46.99
N SER A 31 -20.32 -17.02 46.09
CA SER A 31 -19.06 -17.72 45.82
C SER A 31 -17.99 -16.76 45.29
N ILE A 32 -18.35 -15.82 44.40
CA ILE A 32 -17.43 -14.76 43.94
C ILE A 32 -16.88 -14.01 45.16
N SER A 33 -17.75 -13.44 46.00
CA SER A 33 -17.30 -12.66 47.17
C SER A 33 -16.56 -13.48 48.24
N ASP A 34 -16.82 -14.78 48.35
CA ASP A 34 -16.17 -15.65 49.35
C ASP A 34 -14.77 -16.12 48.90
N THR A 35 -14.45 -16.07 47.60
CA THR A 35 -13.22 -16.63 47.03
C THR A 35 -12.30 -15.61 46.37
N THR A 36 -12.76 -14.38 46.20
CA THR A 36 -12.03 -13.28 45.55
C THR A 36 -12.01 -12.05 46.44
N GLU A 37 -11.22 -11.04 46.07
CA GLU A 37 -11.29 -9.71 46.68
C GLU A 37 -12.52 -8.89 46.23
N LEU A 38 -13.38 -9.45 45.37
CA LEU A 38 -14.53 -8.76 44.80
C LEU A 38 -15.69 -8.69 45.78
N VAL A 39 -16.23 -7.48 45.99
CA VAL A 39 -17.44 -7.30 46.79
C VAL A 39 -18.62 -7.00 45.86
N CYS A 40 -19.49 -8.00 45.68
CA CYS A 40 -20.70 -7.87 44.88
C CYS A 40 -21.84 -7.21 45.67
N GLU A 41 -22.14 -5.94 45.37
CA GLU A 41 -23.31 -5.22 45.88
C GLU A 41 -24.52 -5.38 44.93
N GLU A 42 -25.61 -4.65 45.17
CA GLU A 42 -26.83 -4.79 44.37
C GLU A 42 -26.63 -4.34 42.91
N LYS A 43 -25.93 -3.22 42.69
CA LYS A 43 -25.72 -2.60 41.38
C LYS A 43 -24.24 -2.31 41.04
N SER A 44 -23.35 -2.62 41.96
CA SER A 44 -21.92 -2.34 41.88
C SER A 44 -21.09 -3.54 42.31
N ILE A 45 -19.96 -3.74 41.66
CA ILE A 45 -18.92 -4.65 42.09
C ILE A 45 -17.71 -3.82 42.49
N LYS A 46 -17.20 -4.04 43.70
CA LYS A 46 -16.08 -3.29 44.24
C LYS A 46 -14.83 -4.15 44.25
N ILE A 47 -13.70 -3.52 43.93
CA ILE A 47 -12.37 -4.08 44.10
C ILE A 47 -11.47 -2.95 44.62
N LYS A 48 -10.70 -3.22 45.68
CA LYS A 48 -9.89 -2.21 46.38
C LYS A 48 -10.72 -0.96 46.72
N THR A 49 -10.38 0.20 46.14
CA THR A 49 -11.02 1.50 46.39
C THR A 49 -12.02 1.90 45.31
N LYS A 50 -12.17 1.10 44.24
CA LYS A 50 -13.01 1.42 43.08
C LYS A 50 -14.26 0.56 43.04
N SER A 51 -15.29 1.12 42.40
CA SER A 51 -16.62 0.52 42.28
C SER A 51 -17.07 0.62 40.83
N PHE A 52 -17.46 -0.50 40.24
CA PHE A 52 -17.90 -0.58 38.85
C PHE A 52 -19.37 -0.97 38.80
N SER A 53 -20.16 -0.28 37.96
CA SER A 53 -21.54 -0.69 37.74
C SER A 53 -21.57 -2.05 37.04
N TYR A 54 -22.37 -2.98 37.56
CA TYR A 54 -22.54 -4.28 36.93
C TYR A 54 -23.99 -4.73 36.87
N LYS A 55 -24.27 -5.68 35.98
CA LYS A 55 -25.54 -6.41 35.87
C LYS A 55 -25.23 -7.90 35.75
N LEU A 56 -25.88 -8.70 36.59
CA LEU A 56 -25.80 -10.16 36.53
C LEU A 56 -27.19 -10.72 36.31
N LYS A 57 -27.36 -11.51 35.26
CA LYS A 57 -28.63 -12.17 34.90
C LYS A 57 -28.40 -13.67 34.72
N MET A 58 -29.37 -14.47 35.15
CA MET A 58 -29.45 -15.89 34.80
C MET A 58 -30.37 -16.01 33.59
N MET A 59 -30.03 -16.90 32.66
CA MET A 59 -30.84 -17.12 31.46
C MET A 59 -31.70 -18.37 31.58
N ASP A 60 -32.95 -18.22 31.13
CA ASP A 60 -33.88 -19.33 30.94
C ASP A 60 -33.86 -19.75 29.46
N THR A 61 -33.59 -21.03 29.19
CA THR A 61 -33.62 -21.61 27.84
C THR A 61 -34.85 -22.49 27.67
N GLU A 62 -35.48 -22.47 26.48
CA GLU A 62 -36.70 -23.26 26.19
C GLU A 62 -36.48 -24.77 26.33
N ILE A 63 -35.26 -25.23 26.01
CA ILE A 63 -34.76 -26.57 26.27
C ILE A 63 -33.72 -26.40 27.37
N GLN A 64 -34.10 -26.63 28.63
CA GLN A 64 -33.09 -26.76 29.69
C GLN A 64 -32.47 -28.14 29.52
N GLU A 65 -31.20 -28.21 29.07
CA GLU A 65 -30.37 -29.30 29.57
C GLU A 65 -30.40 -29.15 31.08
N GLU A 66 -31.07 -30.06 31.79
CA GLU A 66 -31.36 -29.97 33.24
C GLU A 66 -30.12 -29.63 34.09
N ASN A 67 -28.94 -29.92 33.53
CA ASN A 67 -27.66 -29.95 34.21
C ASN A 67 -26.80 -28.69 33.97
N LYS A 68 -27.22 -27.74 33.11
CA LYS A 68 -26.47 -26.50 32.84
C LYS A 68 -27.24 -25.24 33.21
N LYS A 69 -26.54 -24.26 33.77
CA LYS A 69 -27.06 -22.91 34.06
C LYS A 69 -26.19 -21.87 33.38
N PHE A 70 -26.82 -20.87 32.78
CA PHE A 70 -26.14 -19.81 32.04
C PHE A 70 -26.33 -18.47 32.74
N PHE A 71 -25.24 -17.74 32.91
CA PHE A 71 -25.22 -16.41 33.51
C PHE A 71 -24.56 -15.42 32.58
N ILE A 72 -25.16 -14.24 32.46
CA ILE A 72 -24.57 -13.10 31.76
C ILE A 72 -24.16 -12.07 32.82
N LEU A 73 -22.84 -11.89 32.95
CA LEU A 73 -22.23 -10.84 33.76
C LEU A 73 -21.80 -9.70 32.84
N VAL A 74 -22.23 -8.49 33.16
CA VAL A 74 -21.86 -7.27 32.46
C VAL A 74 -21.26 -6.31 33.46
N VAL A 75 -20.03 -5.85 33.24
CA VAL A 75 -19.35 -4.86 34.09
C VAL A 75 -18.96 -3.66 33.23
N ASN A 76 -19.31 -2.45 33.67
CA ASN A 76 -19.08 -1.22 32.91
C ASN A 76 -17.81 -0.52 33.40
N LEU A 77 -16.97 -0.11 32.44
CA LEU A 77 -15.85 0.80 32.63
C LEU A 77 -16.28 2.20 32.16
N SER A 78 -16.90 2.96 33.06
CA SER A 78 -17.41 4.31 32.76
C SER A 78 -16.32 5.39 32.75
N ASP A 79 -15.18 5.12 33.39
CA ASP A 79 -14.03 6.02 33.49
C ASP A 79 -12.73 5.23 33.20
N GLU A 80 -12.07 5.58 32.09
CA GLU A 80 -10.87 4.92 31.56
C GLU A 80 -9.67 5.02 32.52
N ASP A 81 -9.65 5.99 33.46
CA ASP A 81 -8.58 6.15 34.44
C ASP A 81 -8.55 5.00 35.48
N ASN A 82 -9.64 4.23 35.57
CA ASN A 82 -9.74 3.07 36.48
C ASN A 82 -9.40 1.73 35.80
N ILE A 83 -8.68 1.76 34.67
CA ILE A 83 -8.33 0.55 33.93
C ILE A 83 -7.52 -0.44 34.78
N ASP A 84 -6.64 0.04 35.65
CA ASP A 84 -5.80 -0.80 36.51
C ASP A 84 -6.67 -1.65 37.46
N GLU A 85 -7.64 -1.04 38.15
CA GLU A 85 -8.59 -1.78 38.99
C GLU A 85 -9.54 -2.65 38.18
N PHE A 86 -9.86 -2.27 36.95
CA PHE A 86 -10.71 -3.08 36.07
C PHE A 86 -10.00 -4.34 35.57
N GLU A 87 -8.69 -4.28 35.27
CA GLU A 87 -7.87 -5.46 34.97
C GLU A 87 -7.74 -6.39 36.17
N LEU A 88 -7.59 -5.84 37.38
CA LEU A 88 -7.59 -6.63 38.60
C LEU A 88 -8.94 -7.34 38.80
N LEU A 89 -10.05 -6.67 38.50
CA LEU A 89 -11.37 -7.28 38.55
C LEU A 89 -11.48 -8.45 37.57
N ASP A 90 -11.02 -8.27 36.33
CA ASP A 90 -10.99 -9.33 35.32
C ASP A 90 -10.14 -10.52 35.78
N ALA A 91 -8.97 -10.26 36.36
CA ALA A 91 -8.10 -11.30 36.90
C ALA A 91 -8.74 -12.08 38.07
N GLU A 92 -9.39 -11.38 39.01
CA GLU A 92 -10.14 -12.02 40.10
C GLU A 92 -11.31 -12.87 39.58
N LEU A 93 -12.01 -12.40 38.54
CA LEU A 93 -13.06 -13.21 37.90
C LEU A 93 -12.49 -14.48 37.25
N HIS A 94 -11.35 -14.41 36.56
CA HIS A 94 -10.72 -15.60 36.00
C HIS A 94 -10.25 -16.56 37.10
N SER A 95 -9.59 -16.04 38.15
CA SER A 95 -9.16 -16.83 39.32
C SER A 95 -10.35 -17.54 40.00
N PHE A 96 -11.48 -16.84 40.13
CA PHE A 96 -12.73 -17.43 40.59
C PHE A 96 -13.17 -18.60 39.70
N ILE A 97 -13.29 -18.39 38.40
CA ILE A 97 -13.74 -19.43 37.46
C ILE A 97 -12.80 -20.65 37.51
N ASP A 98 -11.48 -20.43 37.51
CA ASP A 98 -10.47 -21.49 37.55
C ASP A 98 -10.49 -22.29 38.87
N SER A 99 -10.97 -21.68 39.96
CA SER A 99 -11.11 -22.33 41.26
C SER A 99 -12.24 -23.38 41.29
N PHE A 100 -13.13 -23.38 40.31
CA PHE A 100 -14.30 -24.25 40.26
C PHE A 100 -14.35 -25.10 38.99
N THR A 101 -14.22 -26.41 39.14
CA THR A 101 -14.26 -27.35 37.99
C THR A 101 -15.61 -27.39 37.27
N ASP A 102 -16.67 -26.85 37.87
CA ASP A 102 -18.01 -26.76 37.29
C ASP A 102 -18.28 -25.46 36.54
N LEU A 103 -17.35 -24.51 36.54
CA LEU A 103 -17.52 -23.22 35.88
C LEU A 103 -16.68 -23.10 34.62
N GLU A 104 -17.27 -22.49 33.60
CA GLU A 104 -16.60 -22.05 32.38
C GLU A 104 -16.99 -20.59 32.12
N MET A 105 -16.08 -19.81 31.53
CA MET A 105 -16.34 -18.41 31.20
C MET A 105 -15.86 -18.06 29.80
N PHE A 106 -16.72 -17.38 29.04
CA PHE A 106 -16.39 -16.79 27.75
C PHE A 106 -16.51 -15.28 27.80
N ILE A 107 -15.52 -14.57 27.28
CA ILE A 107 -15.58 -13.12 27.09
C ILE A 107 -16.30 -12.84 25.76
N LEU A 108 -17.47 -12.21 25.84
CA LEU A 108 -18.29 -11.83 24.69
C LEU A 108 -17.99 -10.40 24.22
N GLU A 109 -17.70 -9.50 25.16
CA GLU A 109 -17.20 -8.16 24.90
C GLU A 109 -16.09 -7.88 25.89
N ASP A 110 -14.97 -7.31 25.41
CA ASP A 110 -13.76 -7.11 26.21
C ASP A 110 -13.40 -5.62 26.29
N ALA A 111 -13.78 -4.96 27.40
CA ALA A 111 -13.45 -3.54 27.59
C ALA A 111 -11.94 -3.29 27.68
N ILE A 112 -11.17 -4.24 28.21
CA ILE A 112 -9.72 -4.11 28.42
C ILE A 112 -9.02 -4.13 27.05
N SER A 113 -9.35 -5.12 26.20
CA SER A 113 -8.83 -5.16 24.83
C SER A 113 -9.24 -3.95 24.03
N GLN A 114 -10.49 -3.50 24.12
CA GLN A 114 -10.91 -2.30 23.40
C GLN A 114 -10.19 -1.04 23.91
N TYR A 115 -9.84 -0.96 25.20
CA TYR A 115 -9.09 0.16 25.76
C TYR A 115 -7.66 0.20 25.21
N TYR A 116 -6.91 -0.89 25.35
CA TYR A 116 -5.53 -0.96 24.87
C TYR A 116 -5.42 -0.94 23.35
N SER A 117 -6.37 -1.54 22.63
CA SER A 117 -6.43 -1.48 21.16
C SER A 117 -6.60 -0.04 20.67
N LYS A 118 -7.44 0.78 21.31
CA LYS A 118 -7.57 2.21 20.98
C LYS A 118 -6.24 2.94 21.17
N LYS A 119 -5.60 2.76 22.34
CA LYS A 119 -4.31 3.40 22.66
C LYS A 119 -3.19 2.96 21.70
N ALA A 120 -3.10 1.67 21.40
CA ALA A 120 -2.12 1.12 20.47
C ALA A 120 -2.36 1.60 19.03
N TYR A 121 -3.62 1.65 18.57
CA TYR A 121 -3.94 2.13 17.23
C TYR A 121 -3.57 3.61 17.03
N GLU A 122 -3.77 4.45 18.05
CA GLU A 122 -3.31 5.85 18.04
C GLU A 122 -1.79 5.92 17.80
N LEU A 123 -1.00 5.08 18.47
CA LEU A 123 0.45 5.02 18.30
C LEU A 123 0.87 4.48 16.92
N ILE A 124 0.22 3.40 16.45
CA ILE A 124 0.45 2.83 15.12
C ILE A 124 0.19 3.89 14.03
N HIS A 125 -0.91 4.64 14.17
CA HIS A 125 -1.23 5.74 13.27
C HIS A 125 -0.15 6.84 13.29
N VAL A 126 0.43 7.15 14.45
CA VAL A 126 1.52 8.13 14.56
C VAL A 126 2.78 7.65 13.83
N ILE A 127 3.27 6.44 14.11
CA ILE A 127 4.50 5.93 13.50
C ILE A 127 4.35 5.73 11.99
N GLU A 128 3.17 5.29 11.54
CA GLU A 128 2.84 5.16 10.13
C GLU A 128 2.94 6.51 9.40
N ASN A 129 2.34 7.56 9.98
CA ASN A 129 2.41 8.91 9.41
C ASN A 129 3.84 9.48 9.45
N LYS A 130 4.59 9.28 10.54
CA LYS A 130 6.00 9.70 10.64
C LYS A 130 6.87 9.02 9.59
N THR A 131 6.64 7.72 9.36
CA THR A 131 7.34 6.96 8.32
C THR A 131 7.02 7.50 6.93
N ARG A 132 5.74 7.77 6.62
CA ARG A 132 5.35 8.39 5.34
C ARG A 132 5.96 9.78 5.17
N ALA A 133 5.95 10.60 6.22
CA ALA A 133 6.55 11.92 6.21
C ALA A 133 8.05 11.83 5.91
N LEU A 134 8.79 10.96 6.61
CA LEU A 134 10.21 10.70 6.37
C LEU A 134 10.53 10.37 4.92
N ILE A 135 9.83 9.39 4.35
CA ILE A 135 10.03 8.98 2.95
C ILE A 135 9.77 10.17 2.03
N SER A 136 8.63 10.82 2.23
CA SER A 136 8.14 11.84 1.33
C SER A 136 9.02 13.07 1.37
N GLU A 137 9.42 13.52 2.55
CA GLU A 137 10.23 14.71 2.73
C GLU A 137 11.60 14.55 2.10
N VAL A 138 12.31 13.45 2.40
CA VAL A 138 13.64 13.21 1.84
C VAL A 138 13.57 13.02 0.33
N MET A 139 12.69 12.15 -0.16
CA MET A 139 12.64 11.85 -1.60
C MET A 139 12.06 13.00 -2.42
N PHE A 140 11.02 13.69 -1.93
CA PHE A 140 10.43 14.83 -2.63
C PHE A 140 11.35 16.05 -2.63
N LEU A 141 11.96 16.42 -1.49
CA LEU A 141 12.81 17.62 -1.46
C LEU A 141 14.08 17.46 -2.28
N LYS A 142 14.58 16.23 -2.42
CA LYS A 142 15.75 15.94 -3.26
C LYS A 142 15.43 15.79 -4.74
N SER A 143 14.25 15.28 -5.12
CA SER A 143 13.85 15.08 -6.53
C SER A 143 12.92 16.17 -7.10
N LYS A 144 12.37 17.03 -6.25
CA LYS A 144 11.29 18.01 -6.56
C LYS A 144 10.02 17.42 -7.18
N THR A 145 9.82 16.12 -7.10
CA THR A 145 8.69 15.46 -7.72
C THR A 145 8.20 14.29 -6.90
N GLN A 146 6.93 13.93 -7.07
CA GLN A 146 6.32 12.73 -6.50
C GLN A 146 6.31 11.56 -7.51
N ASN A 147 6.93 11.73 -8.69
CA ASN A 147 6.91 10.71 -9.75
C ASN A 147 7.52 9.38 -9.32
N TRP A 148 8.45 9.39 -8.36
CA TRP A 148 9.04 8.19 -7.77
C TRP A 148 7.98 7.30 -7.11
N GLU A 149 6.91 7.85 -6.53
CA GLU A 149 5.90 7.06 -5.80
C GLU A 149 5.18 6.09 -6.73
N LYS A 150 4.73 6.56 -7.90
CA LYS A 150 4.00 5.71 -8.87
C LYS A 150 4.90 4.58 -9.37
N ARG A 151 6.16 4.91 -9.65
CA ARG A 151 7.14 3.95 -10.19
C ARG A 151 7.53 2.92 -9.13
N LEU A 152 7.83 3.38 -7.91
CA LEU A 152 8.09 2.54 -6.73
C LEU A 152 6.93 1.59 -6.41
N THR A 153 5.70 2.06 -6.57
CA THR A 153 4.52 1.22 -6.35
C THR A 153 4.48 0.08 -7.36
N LYS A 154 4.68 0.40 -8.65
CA LYS A 154 4.62 -0.59 -9.73
C LYS A 154 5.80 -1.56 -9.68
N SER A 155 7.00 -1.07 -9.37
CA SER A 155 8.23 -1.87 -9.30
C SER A 155 8.19 -2.93 -8.21
N LEU A 156 7.57 -2.63 -7.07
CA LEU A 156 7.54 -3.50 -5.90
C LEU A 156 6.22 -4.29 -5.73
N ALA A 157 5.36 -4.35 -6.77
CA ALA A 157 4.03 -4.97 -6.65
C ALA A 157 3.17 -4.40 -5.49
N ILE A 158 3.38 -3.14 -5.12
CA ILE A 158 2.76 -2.57 -3.92
C ILE A 158 1.28 -2.31 -4.18
N ARG A 159 0.45 -2.72 -3.22
CA ARG A 159 -0.99 -2.54 -3.32
C ARG A 159 -1.34 -1.05 -3.25
N ASP A 160 -2.25 -0.61 -4.11
CA ASP A 160 -2.76 0.76 -4.14
C ASP A 160 -4.29 0.78 -4.12
N ASN A 161 -4.85 1.41 -3.09
CA ASN A 161 -6.30 1.57 -2.96
C ASN A 161 -6.87 2.74 -3.80
N ASN A 162 -6.06 3.33 -4.68
CA ASN A 162 -6.37 4.45 -5.58
C ASN A 162 -6.85 5.73 -4.87
N LYS A 163 -6.62 5.89 -3.55
CA LYS A 163 -6.99 7.12 -2.81
C LYS A 163 -6.23 8.35 -3.28
N SER A 164 -5.08 8.19 -3.94
CA SER A 164 -4.31 9.26 -4.59
C SER A 164 -5.11 10.04 -5.66
N LYS A 165 -6.25 9.51 -6.13
CA LYS A 165 -7.16 10.20 -7.07
C LYS A 165 -8.09 11.23 -6.39
N LYS A 166 -8.10 11.31 -5.05
CA LYS A 166 -8.91 12.26 -4.28
C LYS A 166 -8.22 13.62 -4.17
N LYS A 167 -8.99 14.72 -4.05
CA LYS A 167 -8.44 16.10 -4.02
C LYS A 167 -7.49 16.39 -2.84
N ASN A 168 -7.60 15.68 -1.72
CA ASN A 168 -6.85 15.92 -0.48
C ASN A 168 -6.01 14.69 -0.10
N TYR A 169 -5.13 14.21 -0.99
CA TYR A 169 -4.25 13.08 -0.69
C TYR A 169 -2.89 13.57 -0.19
N LYS A 170 -2.38 12.93 0.85
CA LYS A 170 -0.98 13.03 1.25
C LYS A 170 -0.15 12.01 0.47
N PRO A 171 1.16 12.25 0.30
CA PRO A 171 2.09 11.22 -0.20
C PRO A 171 1.86 9.87 0.47
N LEU A 172 1.80 8.80 -0.33
CA LEU A 172 1.65 7.41 0.15
C LEU A 172 0.30 7.05 0.84
N ASP A 173 -0.72 7.91 0.83
CA ASP A 173 -2.07 7.62 1.39
C ASP A 173 -2.75 6.40 0.73
N GLY A 174 -2.33 6.07 -0.50
CA GLY A 174 -2.83 4.93 -1.25
C GLY A 174 -2.30 3.58 -0.76
N LYS A 175 -1.21 3.59 0.02
CA LYS A 175 -0.39 2.41 0.35
C LYS A 175 -0.76 1.85 1.71
N TYR A 176 -0.71 0.53 1.86
CA TYR A 176 -1.00 -0.14 3.12
C TYR A 176 0.20 -0.03 4.08
N PHE A 177 -0.08 0.01 5.38
CA PHE A 177 0.96 0.01 6.42
C PHE A 177 2.00 -1.10 6.21
N SER A 178 1.52 -2.31 5.93
CA SER A 178 2.35 -3.51 5.73
C SER A 178 3.33 -3.41 4.57
N ASP A 179 3.09 -2.47 3.65
CA ASP A 179 3.89 -2.28 2.45
C ASP A 179 5.03 -1.28 2.69
N LEU A 180 4.97 -0.46 3.75
CA LEU A 180 6.02 0.51 4.08
C LEU A 180 7.41 -0.13 4.32
N PRO A 181 7.54 -1.27 5.04
CA PRO A 181 8.82 -1.96 5.17
C PRO A 181 9.38 -2.39 3.82
N THR A 182 8.53 -2.95 2.95
CA THR A 182 8.93 -3.41 1.62
C THR A 182 9.37 -2.21 0.77
N MET A 183 8.62 -1.12 0.79
CA MET A 183 8.96 0.11 0.06
C MET A 183 10.30 0.70 0.48
N LEU A 184 10.67 0.60 1.76
CA LEU A 184 11.90 1.19 2.27
C LEU A 184 13.11 0.26 2.15
N PHE A 185 12.94 -1.00 2.52
CA PHE A 185 14.06 -1.88 2.87
C PHE A 185 14.17 -3.12 1.98
N ALA A 186 13.21 -3.38 1.08
CA ALA A 186 13.38 -4.45 0.11
C ALA A 186 14.54 -4.12 -0.82
N ILE A 187 15.43 -5.10 -1.00
CA ILE A 187 16.49 -5.04 -2.00
C ILE A 187 15.84 -5.26 -3.37
N TYR A 188 16.20 -4.41 -4.32
CA TYR A 188 15.73 -4.49 -5.69
C TYR A 188 16.45 -5.57 -6.48
N GLU A 189 15.68 -6.38 -7.20
CA GLU A 189 16.16 -7.34 -8.19
C GLU A 189 15.43 -7.10 -9.52
N ASP A 190 16.15 -6.65 -10.55
CA ASP A 190 15.68 -6.74 -11.93
C ASP A 190 15.94 -8.17 -12.40
N LYS A 191 14.89 -8.98 -12.54
CA LYS A 191 14.89 -10.21 -13.33
C LYS A 191 14.10 -10.02 -14.62
N LYS A 192 14.73 -9.50 -15.68
CA LYS A 192 14.13 -9.58 -17.02
C LYS A 192 14.26 -11.04 -17.53
N PRO A 193 13.30 -11.56 -18.33
CA PRO A 193 13.36 -12.93 -18.84
C PRO A 193 14.60 -13.25 -19.71
N ASP A 194 15.20 -12.22 -20.32
CA ASP A 194 16.25 -12.36 -21.35
C ASP A 194 17.53 -11.52 -21.08
N GLU A 195 17.67 -10.91 -19.90
CA GLU A 195 18.89 -10.19 -19.51
C GLU A 195 19.40 -10.72 -18.16
N ASP A 196 20.72 -10.65 -17.96
CA ASP A 196 21.32 -10.93 -16.65
C ASP A 196 20.64 -10.06 -15.59
N SER A 197 20.30 -10.67 -14.47
CA SER A 197 19.73 -9.97 -13.34
C SER A 197 20.68 -8.87 -12.82
N THR A 198 20.16 -7.87 -12.11
CA THR A 198 21.00 -6.84 -11.48
C THR A 198 22.08 -7.47 -10.58
N GLN A 199 21.76 -8.61 -9.95
CA GLN A 199 22.70 -9.39 -9.15
C GLN A 199 23.78 -10.09 -10.01
N GLU A 200 23.41 -10.69 -11.14
CA GLU A 200 24.38 -11.30 -12.06
C GLU A 200 25.29 -10.24 -12.69
N ASN A 201 24.74 -9.08 -13.06
CA ASN A 201 25.53 -7.93 -13.50
C ASN A 201 26.48 -7.44 -12.41
N PHE A 202 26.01 -7.34 -11.16
CA PHE A 202 26.87 -6.99 -10.03
C PHE A 202 28.00 -8.01 -9.82
N ILE A 203 27.70 -9.31 -9.91
CA ILE A 203 28.69 -10.38 -9.82
C ILE A 203 29.73 -10.24 -10.95
N LYS A 204 29.30 -10.00 -12.19
CA LYS A 204 30.21 -9.78 -13.33
C LYS A 204 31.13 -8.60 -13.10
N VAL A 205 30.62 -7.49 -12.55
CA VAL A 205 31.44 -6.32 -12.23
C VAL A 205 32.45 -6.63 -11.13
N LEU A 206 32.09 -7.43 -10.12
CA LEU A 206 33.02 -7.91 -9.10
C LEU A 206 34.10 -8.84 -9.68
N GLU A 207 33.75 -9.65 -10.68
CA GLU A 207 34.72 -10.46 -11.43
C GLU A 207 35.70 -9.59 -12.22
N SER A 208 35.23 -8.52 -12.88
CA SER A 208 36.09 -7.54 -13.53
C SER A 208 37.05 -6.88 -12.53
N LEU A 209 36.57 -6.49 -11.34
CA LEU A 209 37.42 -5.94 -10.29
C LEU A 209 38.49 -6.95 -9.86
N LYS A 210 38.11 -8.21 -9.65
CA LYS A 210 39.05 -9.28 -9.28
C LYS A 210 40.11 -9.49 -10.35
N ASN A 211 39.72 -9.51 -11.63
CA ASN A 211 40.66 -9.69 -12.74
C ASN A 211 41.67 -8.54 -12.81
N LEU A 212 41.20 -7.30 -12.68
CA LEU A 212 42.08 -6.12 -12.65
C LEU A 212 43.06 -6.17 -11.46
N THR A 213 42.57 -6.59 -10.29
CA THR A 213 43.42 -6.72 -9.09
C THR A 213 44.49 -7.79 -9.29
N ASN A 214 44.15 -8.92 -9.92
CA ASN A 214 45.09 -10.00 -10.22
C ASN A 214 46.14 -9.60 -11.26
N ASP A 215 45.76 -8.88 -12.33
CA ASP A 215 46.70 -8.39 -13.35
C ASP A 215 47.73 -7.43 -12.72
N ILE A 216 47.29 -6.52 -11.84
CA ILE A 216 48.19 -5.64 -11.08
C ILE A 216 49.18 -6.47 -10.24
N ASP A 217 48.68 -7.46 -9.48
CA ASP A 217 49.51 -8.30 -8.60
C ASP A 217 50.55 -9.14 -9.39
N GLU A 218 50.15 -9.72 -10.53
CA GLU A 218 51.03 -10.48 -11.41
C GLU A 218 52.13 -9.61 -12.02
N ARG A 219 51.79 -8.39 -12.47
CA ARG A 219 52.75 -7.43 -13.01
C ARG A 219 53.74 -6.94 -11.96
N PHE A 220 53.31 -6.71 -10.73
CA PHE A 220 54.21 -6.39 -9.61
C PHE A 220 55.18 -7.53 -9.31
N THR A 221 54.71 -8.78 -9.40
CA THR A 221 55.51 -9.97 -9.06
C THR A 221 56.53 -10.31 -10.16
N ASN A 222 56.18 -10.11 -11.44
CA ASN A 222 57.01 -10.52 -12.58
C ASN A 222 57.99 -9.43 -13.10
N SER A 223 58.01 -8.23 -12.50
CA SER A 223 59.05 -7.18 -12.56
C SER A 223 59.64 -6.78 -13.93
N THR A 224 59.01 -7.09 -15.06
CA THR A 224 59.57 -6.87 -16.41
C THR A 224 58.73 -5.99 -17.32
N GLU A 225 57.50 -5.63 -16.95
CA GLU A 225 56.65 -4.70 -17.71
C GLU A 225 56.29 -3.46 -16.89
N GLU A 226 56.38 -2.29 -17.51
CA GLU A 226 55.97 -1.02 -16.92
C GLU A 226 54.45 -1.02 -16.72
N ILE A 227 53.98 -0.73 -15.50
CA ILE A 227 52.55 -0.69 -15.19
C ILE A 227 51.97 0.63 -15.70
N ASP A 228 51.03 0.56 -16.65
CA ASP A 228 50.24 1.71 -17.08
C ASP A 228 49.20 2.08 -16.02
N TRP A 229 49.62 2.85 -15.03
CA TRP A 229 48.76 3.31 -13.95
C TRP A 229 47.59 4.18 -14.42
N GLU A 230 47.73 4.91 -15.52
CA GLU A 230 46.66 5.77 -16.02
C GLU A 230 45.49 4.93 -16.54
N SER A 231 45.78 3.85 -17.29
CA SER A 231 44.76 2.91 -17.76
C SER A 231 44.08 2.19 -16.61
N HIS A 232 44.84 1.67 -15.64
CA HIS A 232 44.28 0.95 -14.48
C HIS A 232 43.40 1.85 -13.60
N ILE A 233 43.80 3.11 -13.38
CA ILE A 233 42.98 4.07 -12.64
C ILE A 233 41.67 4.37 -13.39
N LYS A 234 41.70 4.44 -14.72
CA LYS A 234 40.49 4.64 -15.52
C LYS A 234 39.56 3.43 -15.41
N GLU A 235 40.09 2.21 -15.54
CA GLU A 235 39.32 0.98 -15.42
C GLU A 235 38.72 0.81 -14.01
N LEU A 236 39.48 1.12 -12.95
CA LEU A 236 38.96 1.15 -11.59
C LEU A 236 37.80 2.14 -11.40
N LYS A 237 37.87 3.32 -12.03
CA LYS A 237 36.76 4.30 -12.00
C LYS A 237 35.53 3.81 -12.74
N ASP A 238 35.71 3.15 -13.88
CA ASP A 238 34.61 2.58 -14.66
C ASP A 238 33.95 1.42 -13.89
N ILE A 239 34.76 0.57 -13.23
CA ILE A 239 34.29 -0.50 -12.34
C ILE A 239 33.57 0.07 -11.11
N ASP A 240 34.10 1.09 -10.43
CA ASP A 240 33.42 1.73 -9.30
C ASP A 240 32.04 2.27 -9.74
N LYS A 241 31.98 2.97 -10.87
CA LYS A 241 30.71 3.44 -11.44
C LYS A 241 29.73 2.29 -11.73
N ALA A 242 30.23 1.19 -12.30
CA ALA A 242 29.41 0.00 -12.56
C ALA A 242 28.93 -0.68 -11.27
N ILE A 243 29.77 -0.74 -10.23
CA ILE A 243 29.40 -1.23 -8.89
C ILE A 243 28.30 -0.37 -8.29
N GLN A 244 28.41 0.97 -8.37
CA GLN A 244 27.37 1.86 -7.84
C GLN A 244 26.03 1.67 -8.55
N GLY A 245 26.03 1.40 -9.86
CA GLY A 245 24.81 1.18 -10.64
C GLY A 245 24.18 -0.22 -10.47
N THR A 246 24.99 -1.25 -10.27
CA THR A 246 24.53 -2.66 -10.22
C THR A 246 24.32 -3.19 -8.80
N ALA A 247 24.87 -2.53 -7.77
CA ALA A 247 24.79 -3.03 -6.41
C ALA A 247 23.33 -3.22 -5.92
N PRO A 248 22.98 -4.41 -5.38
CA PRO A 248 21.69 -4.64 -4.76
C PRO A 248 21.55 -3.75 -3.52
N ARG A 249 20.61 -2.82 -3.56
CA ARG A 249 20.38 -1.82 -2.50
C ARG A 249 18.90 -1.53 -2.37
N SER A 250 18.44 -1.20 -1.17
CA SER A 250 17.06 -0.77 -0.94
C SER A 250 16.82 0.70 -1.30
N VAL A 251 15.55 1.17 -1.28
CA VAL A 251 15.25 2.62 -1.38
C VAL A 251 15.99 3.39 -0.32
N TRP A 252 15.98 2.84 0.90
CA TRP A 252 16.65 3.43 2.02
C TRP A 252 18.11 3.68 1.69
N ASP A 253 18.82 2.63 1.27
CA ASP A 253 20.26 2.70 0.99
C ASP A 253 20.57 3.64 -0.17
N ARG A 254 19.78 3.59 -1.24
CA ARG A 254 20.02 4.39 -2.46
C ARG A 254 19.71 5.87 -2.27
N TYR A 255 18.58 6.20 -1.65
CA TYR A 255 17.99 7.54 -1.78
C TYR A 255 17.86 8.28 -0.46
N ILE A 256 17.80 7.57 0.67
CA ILE A 256 17.52 8.17 1.98
C ILE A 256 18.79 8.22 2.84
N SER A 257 19.58 7.15 2.83
CA SER A 257 20.62 6.87 3.81
C SER A 257 21.68 7.98 3.93
N ARG A 258 22.11 8.53 2.80
CA ARG A 258 23.13 9.60 2.71
C ARG A 258 22.63 10.96 3.18
N SER A 259 21.32 11.14 3.30
CA SER A 259 20.70 12.42 3.65
C SER A 259 20.40 12.54 5.14
N ILE A 260 20.53 11.44 5.89
CA ILE A 260 20.11 11.36 7.30
C ILE A 260 21.29 10.98 8.19
N ASP A 261 21.49 11.77 9.26
CA ASP A 261 22.45 11.43 10.31
C ASP A 261 21.96 10.22 11.14
N GLY A 262 22.86 9.28 11.43
CA GLY A 262 22.50 8.06 12.17
C GLY A 262 21.60 7.11 11.36
N SER A 263 21.61 7.23 10.03
CA SER A 263 20.81 6.45 9.08
C SER A 263 20.81 4.95 9.36
N GLU A 264 21.96 4.32 9.60
CA GLU A 264 22.03 2.87 9.85
C GLU A 264 21.23 2.46 11.10
N ARG A 265 21.40 3.21 12.20
CA ARG A 265 20.68 2.95 13.45
C ARG A 265 19.17 3.14 13.28
N LEU A 266 18.76 4.18 12.54
CA LEU A 266 17.35 4.45 12.26
C LEU A 266 16.76 3.39 11.30
N SER A 267 17.49 2.99 10.28
CA SER A 267 17.08 1.93 9.33
C SER A 267 16.76 0.64 10.07
N ASN A 268 17.70 0.18 10.89
CA ASN A 268 17.56 -1.06 11.65
C ASN A 268 16.38 -1.00 12.64
N SER A 269 16.24 0.10 13.37
CA SER A 269 15.16 0.26 14.35
C SER A 269 13.79 0.39 13.68
N LEU A 270 13.69 1.18 12.61
CA LEU A 270 12.45 1.41 11.88
C LEU A 270 12.00 0.15 11.16
N SER A 271 12.90 -0.56 10.49
CA SER A 271 12.60 -1.85 9.84
C SER A 271 12.09 -2.87 10.86
N THR A 272 12.77 -2.98 12.00
CA THR A 272 12.36 -3.90 13.08
C THR A 272 10.96 -3.56 13.58
N VAL A 273 10.72 -2.30 13.95
CA VAL A 273 9.44 -1.87 14.52
C VAL A 273 8.30 -1.99 13.51
N LEU A 274 8.47 -1.54 12.26
CA LEU A 274 7.39 -1.65 11.27
C LEU A 274 7.03 -3.11 10.94
N ASN A 275 8.00 -4.02 10.96
CA ASN A 275 7.72 -5.45 10.80
C ASN A 275 7.00 -6.05 12.02
N GLN A 276 7.44 -5.71 13.23
CA GLN A 276 6.81 -6.16 14.47
C GLN A 276 5.37 -5.65 14.64
N LEU A 277 5.05 -4.47 14.09
CA LEU A 277 3.71 -3.88 14.18
C LEU A 277 2.69 -4.48 13.20
N LYS A 278 3.09 -5.39 12.30
CA LYS A 278 2.16 -6.06 11.37
C LYS A 278 1.12 -6.87 12.12
N ASP A 279 1.55 -7.68 13.09
CA ASP A 279 0.65 -8.57 13.83
C ASP A 279 -0.26 -7.80 14.79
N PRO A 280 0.26 -6.91 15.68
CA PRO A 280 -0.60 -6.12 16.56
C PRO A 280 -1.63 -5.25 15.83
N ARG A 281 -1.28 -4.72 14.66
CA ARG A 281 -2.23 -3.95 13.84
C ARG A 281 -3.38 -4.84 13.35
N ASN A 282 -3.08 -6.07 12.94
CA ASN A 282 -4.09 -7.03 12.50
C ASN A 282 -4.93 -7.50 13.70
N ASP A 283 -4.31 -7.78 14.84
CA ASP A 283 -4.98 -8.12 16.09
C ASP A 283 -6.03 -7.09 16.49
N ILE A 284 -5.63 -5.81 16.50
CA ILE A 284 -6.53 -4.68 16.77
C ILE A 284 -7.67 -4.62 15.74
N ALA A 285 -7.38 -4.80 14.45
CA ALA A 285 -8.39 -4.74 13.40
C ALA A 285 -9.38 -5.92 13.44
N HIS A 286 -8.95 -7.07 13.96
CA HIS A 286 -9.74 -8.28 14.11
C HIS A 286 -10.42 -8.41 15.48
N ASN A 287 -10.29 -7.39 16.34
CA ASN A 287 -10.81 -7.39 17.71
C ASN A 287 -10.35 -8.63 18.51
N THR A 288 -9.08 -9.02 18.34
CA THR A 288 -8.52 -10.14 19.10
C THR A 288 -8.20 -9.73 20.54
N PHE A 289 -7.87 -10.72 21.36
CA PHE A 289 -7.47 -10.51 22.75
C PHE A 289 -6.17 -9.71 22.80
N PHE A 290 -6.21 -8.58 23.49
CA PHE A 290 -5.13 -7.60 23.58
C PHE A 290 -5.06 -7.02 25.00
N ARG A 291 -3.88 -6.94 25.61
CA ARG A 291 -3.69 -6.58 27.03
C ARG A 291 -2.60 -5.53 27.22
N ARG A 292 -2.38 -5.14 28.48
CA ARG A 292 -1.39 -4.13 28.88
C ARG A 292 0.01 -4.41 28.34
N ASP A 293 0.48 -5.65 28.47
CA ASP A 293 1.85 -6.01 28.09
C ASP A 293 2.09 -5.85 26.58
N ASP A 294 1.09 -6.22 25.76
CA ASP A 294 1.11 -5.99 24.31
C ASP A 294 1.23 -4.50 23.99
N TYR A 295 0.41 -3.68 24.67
CA TYR A 295 0.43 -2.23 24.52
C TYR A 295 1.76 -1.60 24.95
N VAL A 296 2.30 -1.97 26.12
CA VAL A 296 3.54 -1.41 26.66
C VAL A 296 4.70 -1.70 25.72
N SER A 297 4.81 -2.94 25.24
CA SER A 297 5.85 -3.35 24.29
C SER A 297 5.82 -2.52 22.99
N ILE A 298 4.61 -2.32 22.44
CA ILE A 298 4.42 -1.49 21.24
C ILE A 298 4.79 -0.04 21.52
N LYS A 299 4.35 0.52 22.66
CA LYS A 299 4.56 1.91 23.02
C LYS A 299 6.05 2.24 23.11
N GLU A 300 6.81 1.46 23.87
CA GLU A 300 8.25 1.70 24.05
C GLU A 300 9.01 1.69 22.71
N ASN A 301 8.69 0.73 21.85
CA ASN A 301 9.29 0.60 20.52
C ASN A 301 8.94 1.78 19.61
N ILE A 302 7.67 2.18 19.57
CA ILE A 302 7.19 3.31 18.76
C ILE A 302 7.77 4.64 19.24
N GLU A 303 7.80 4.90 20.55
CA GLU A 303 8.33 6.15 21.11
C GLU A 303 9.81 6.31 20.77
N LYS A 304 10.59 5.23 20.93
CA LYS A 304 12.02 5.19 20.60
C LYS A 304 12.29 5.50 19.12
N VAL A 305 11.58 4.83 18.20
CA VAL A 305 11.77 5.05 16.76
C VAL A 305 11.23 6.41 16.33
N SER A 306 10.11 6.86 16.89
CA SER A 306 9.54 8.18 16.61
C SER A 306 10.51 9.31 16.95
N LEU A 307 11.25 9.18 18.06
CA LEU A 307 12.30 10.13 18.44
C LEU A 307 13.47 10.11 17.44
N GLN A 308 13.84 8.93 16.93
CA GLN A 308 14.90 8.82 15.93
C GLN A 308 14.48 9.43 14.58
N ILE A 309 13.23 9.22 14.14
CA ILE A 309 12.69 9.85 12.93
C ILE A 309 12.68 11.37 13.09
N SER A 310 12.18 11.88 14.22
CA SER A 310 12.17 13.33 14.46
C SER A 310 13.57 13.93 14.39
N LYS A 311 14.55 13.36 15.11
CA LYS A 311 15.95 13.83 15.06
C LYS A 311 16.56 13.77 13.66
N ALA A 312 16.21 12.74 12.89
CA ALA A 312 16.67 12.58 11.52
C ALA A 312 16.11 13.66 10.59
N LEU A 313 14.83 13.98 10.73
CA LEU A 313 14.18 15.04 9.97
C LEU A 313 14.69 16.42 10.37
N ASP A 314 14.77 16.71 11.68
CA ASP A 314 15.30 17.99 12.18
C ASP A 314 16.72 18.25 11.61
N SER A 315 17.61 17.24 11.65
CA SER A 315 18.96 17.34 11.08
C SER A 315 18.97 17.51 9.56
N PHE A 316 18.01 16.91 8.86
CA PHE A 316 17.87 17.03 7.42
C PHE A 316 17.37 18.44 7.01
N GLU A 317 16.41 18.97 7.76
CA GLU A 317 15.80 20.30 7.57
C GLU A 317 16.78 21.45 7.91
N ASP A 318 17.63 21.26 8.93
CA ASP A 318 18.63 22.26 9.35
C ASP A 318 19.79 22.44 8.35
N LYS A 319 19.93 21.53 7.38
CA LYS A 319 21.00 21.54 6.38
C LYS A 319 20.51 22.07 5.04
N THR A 320 21.43 22.62 4.24
CA THR A 320 21.11 22.94 2.84
C THR A 320 20.84 21.65 2.08
N ILE A 321 19.60 21.47 1.64
CA ILE A 321 19.17 20.27 0.93
C ILE A 321 19.82 20.22 -0.45
N THR A 322 20.80 19.33 -0.59
CA THR A 322 21.40 19.02 -1.88
C THR A 322 20.46 18.11 -2.66
N LYS A 323 20.02 18.59 -3.82
CA LYS A 323 19.17 17.84 -4.75
C LYS A 323 19.89 16.62 -5.27
N TYR A 324 19.13 15.64 -5.73
CA TYR A 324 19.71 14.60 -6.57
C TYR A 324 20.33 15.26 -7.81
N THR A 325 21.51 14.78 -8.18
CA THR A 325 22.11 15.12 -9.47
C THR A 325 21.21 14.58 -10.59
N THR A 326 21.34 15.12 -11.81
CA THR A 326 20.62 14.59 -12.98
C THR A 326 20.89 13.09 -13.18
N ILE A 327 22.09 12.63 -12.81
CA ILE A 327 22.47 11.22 -12.85
C ILE A 327 21.69 10.43 -11.80
N GLU A 328 21.67 10.86 -10.53
CA GLU A 328 20.91 10.19 -9.46
C GLU A 328 19.39 10.19 -9.71
N GLU A 329 18.83 11.27 -10.29
CA GLU A 329 17.42 11.31 -10.70
C GLU A 329 17.14 10.34 -11.84
N ASN A 330 17.98 10.32 -12.88
CA ASN A 330 17.84 9.40 -14.02
C ASN A 330 18.02 7.95 -13.57
N GLU A 331 19.03 7.64 -12.76
CA GLU A 331 19.26 6.31 -12.18
C GLU A 331 18.08 5.88 -11.30
N MET A 332 17.49 6.79 -10.51
CA MET A 332 16.26 6.52 -9.77
C MET A 332 15.12 6.16 -10.69
N PHE A 333 14.93 6.91 -11.77
CA PHE A 333 13.86 6.66 -12.73
C PHE A 333 14.08 5.38 -13.55
N GLU A 334 15.29 5.14 -14.01
CA GLU A 334 15.70 3.94 -14.76
C GLU A 334 15.63 2.69 -13.90
N THR A 335 16.14 2.72 -12.66
CA THR A 335 16.01 1.59 -11.72
C THR A 335 14.54 1.26 -11.49
N LEU A 336 13.71 2.28 -11.24
CA LEU A 336 12.30 2.06 -10.99
C LEU A 336 11.55 1.61 -12.26
N ASP A 337 12.00 1.99 -13.46
CA ASP A 337 11.43 1.54 -14.74
C ASP A 337 11.91 0.14 -15.15
N ALA A 338 13.15 -0.25 -14.82
CA ALA A 338 13.67 -1.59 -15.07
C ALA A 338 12.88 -2.66 -14.31
N LEU A 339 12.55 -2.37 -13.04
CA LEU A 339 11.71 -3.22 -12.20
C LEU A 339 10.27 -3.35 -12.71
N ILE A 340 9.78 -2.34 -13.42
CA ILE A 340 8.43 -2.35 -14.02
C ILE A 340 8.34 -3.36 -15.17
N GLY A 341 9.46 -3.69 -15.82
CA GLY A 341 9.53 -4.62 -16.95
C GLY A 341 9.19 -6.08 -16.63
N ILE A 342 8.95 -6.42 -15.35
CA ILE A 342 8.83 -7.81 -14.86
C ILE A 342 7.41 -8.12 -14.34
N GLN A 343 6.57 -7.09 -14.14
CA GLN A 343 5.20 -7.26 -13.66
C GLN A 343 4.13 -6.75 -14.63
N SER A 344 4.40 -6.84 -15.92
CA SER A 344 3.37 -6.62 -16.93
C SER A 344 3.34 -7.75 -17.95
N ASP A 345 3.07 -8.96 -17.48
CA ASP A 345 2.03 -9.73 -18.13
C ASP A 345 0.71 -9.35 -17.44
N GLU A 346 -0.17 -8.75 -18.25
CA GLU A 346 -1.50 -8.24 -17.89
C GLU A 346 -1.58 -6.94 -17.06
N SER A 347 -0.98 -5.85 -17.56
CA SER A 347 -1.71 -4.59 -17.83
C SER A 347 -0.78 -3.39 -18.07
N ASN A 348 -0.89 -2.82 -19.27
CA ASN A 348 -0.47 -1.47 -19.64
C ASN A 348 1.02 -1.14 -19.52
N ASN A 349 1.84 -1.77 -20.38
CA ASN A 349 2.97 -1.08 -21.01
C ASN A 349 2.52 -0.59 -22.40
N LEU A 350 1.86 0.56 -22.42
CA LEU A 350 1.62 1.40 -23.62
C LEU A 350 1.12 2.77 -23.14
N GLU A 351 1.97 3.51 -22.45
CA GLU A 351 1.76 4.95 -22.32
C GLU A 351 2.90 5.66 -23.04
N ASP A 352 2.70 5.91 -24.34
CA ASP A 352 3.16 7.15 -24.99
C ASP A 352 2.43 7.48 -26.31
N ASP A 353 1.67 6.54 -26.91
CA ASP A 353 0.89 6.77 -28.13
C ASP A 353 -0.61 6.45 -27.97
N LEU A 354 -1.41 7.40 -27.45
CA LEU A 354 -2.88 7.25 -27.44
C LEU A 354 -3.49 7.61 -28.80
N THR A 355 -4.41 6.77 -29.26
CA THR A 355 -5.28 6.99 -30.41
C THR A 355 -6.69 7.30 -29.92
N LEU A 356 -7.21 8.45 -30.34
CA LEU A 356 -8.55 8.92 -30.04
C LEU A 356 -9.54 8.40 -31.10
N ILE A 357 -10.56 7.64 -30.70
CA ILE A 357 -11.63 7.23 -31.62
C ILE A 357 -12.81 8.18 -31.43
N VAL A 358 -13.25 8.82 -32.51
CA VAL A 358 -14.38 9.77 -32.51
C VAL A 358 -15.54 9.22 -33.35
N PRO A 359 -16.77 9.16 -32.81
CA PRO A 359 -17.94 8.84 -33.62
C PRO A 359 -18.25 10.00 -34.57
N ALA A 360 -18.45 9.68 -35.86
CA ALA A 360 -18.64 10.65 -36.91
C ALA A 360 -19.85 10.28 -37.79
N GLN A 361 -20.73 11.26 -38.04
CA GLN A 361 -21.76 11.18 -39.07
C GLN A 361 -21.13 11.41 -40.45
N GLU A 362 -21.70 10.81 -41.49
CA GLU A 362 -21.12 10.79 -42.84
C GLU A 362 -20.74 12.18 -43.37
N GLU A 363 -21.63 13.16 -43.22
CA GLU A 363 -21.42 14.53 -43.70
C GLU A 363 -20.25 15.21 -42.96
N GLY A 364 -20.29 15.21 -41.62
CA GLY A 364 -19.22 15.78 -40.81
C GLY A 364 -17.88 15.06 -41.00
N PHE A 365 -17.90 13.74 -41.21
CA PHE A 365 -16.70 12.96 -41.48
C PHE A 365 -16.03 13.37 -42.81
N LYS A 366 -16.80 13.52 -43.89
CA LYS A 366 -16.25 13.94 -45.18
C LYS A 366 -15.67 15.35 -45.11
N GLU A 367 -16.46 16.30 -44.62
CA GLU A 367 -16.07 17.72 -44.62
C GLU A 367 -14.93 18.01 -43.63
N ALA A 368 -15.07 17.60 -42.36
CA ALA A 368 -14.10 17.94 -41.33
C ALA A 368 -12.88 16.99 -41.35
N PHE A 369 -13.14 15.68 -41.29
CA PHE A 369 -12.09 14.68 -41.07
C PHE A 369 -11.24 14.45 -42.34
N LEU A 370 -11.87 14.32 -43.51
CA LEU A 370 -11.16 13.97 -44.76
C LEU A 370 -10.72 15.18 -45.60
N GLU A 371 -11.56 16.22 -45.71
CA GLU A 371 -11.25 17.40 -46.53
C GLU A 371 -10.44 18.44 -45.75
N LYS A 372 -10.94 18.85 -44.57
CA LYS A 372 -10.32 19.91 -43.76
C LYS A 372 -9.19 19.43 -42.84
N ASN A 373 -9.03 18.11 -42.66
CA ASN A 373 -8.01 17.49 -41.81
C ASN A 373 -8.05 18.00 -40.36
N GLU A 374 -9.27 18.12 -39.82
CA GLU A 374 -9.50 18.56 -38.46
C GLU A 374 -10.75 17.90 -37.87
N TRP A 375 -10.84 17.88 -36.55
CA TRP A 375 -12.05 17.44 -35.85
C TRP A 375 -12.31 18.32 -34.64
N TYR A 376 -13.49 18.92 -34.56
CA TYR A 376 -13.80 19.96 -33.58
C TYR A 376 -14.96 19.58 -32.66
N ASP A 377 -15.17 20.40 -31.64
CA ASP A 377 -16.27 20.27 -30.68
C ASP A 377 -16.33 18.93 -29.96
N ILE A 378 -15.17 18.42 -29.51
CA ILE A 378 -15.10 17.23 -28.66
C ILE A 378 -14.61 17.54 -27.25
N ARG A 379 -15.15 16.83 -26.24
CA ARG A 379 -14.66 16.92 -24.86
C ARG A 379 -13.52 15.96 -24.64
N ILE A 380 -12.33 16.47 -24.36
CA ILE A 380 -11.12 15.68 -24.08
C ILE A 380 -10.73 15.89 -22.62
N GLY A 381 -10.48 14.80 -21.90
CA GLY A 381 -10.07 14.83 -20.50
C GLY A 381 -8.59 15.16 -20.31
N LYS A 382 -8.06 14.88 -19.10
CA LYS A 382 -6.66 15.17 -18.71
C LYS A 382 -5.59 14.46 -19.56
N ARG A 383 -5.98 13.47 -20.40
CA ARG A 383 -5.07 12.70 -21.27
C ARG A 383 -4.75 13.40 -22.60
N ARG A 384 -5.22 14.64 -22.82
CA ARG A 384 -5.03 15.41 -24.07
C ARG A 384 -3.58 15.43 -24.57
N THR A 385 -2.61 15.62 -23.69
CA THR A 385 -1.17 15.73 -24.06
C THR A 385 -0.55 14.43 -24.58
N LYS A 386 -1.22 13.29 -24.40
CA LYS A 386 -0.76 11.96 -24.82
C LYS A 386 -1.39 11.48 -26.14
N ILE A 387 -2.32 12.25 -26.71
CA ILE A 387 -3.01 11.86 -27.95
C ILE A 387 -2.08 12.16 -29.12
N ARG A 388 -1.73 11.11 -29.87
CA ARG A 388 -0.85 11.19 -31.05
C ARG A 388 -1.60 10.89 -32.36
N TYR A 389 -2.70 10.16 -32.27
CA TYR A 389 -3.52 9.79 -33.43
C TYR A 389 -5.01 9.95 -33.14
N ILE A 390 -5.80 10.06 -34.20
CA ILE A 390 -7.26 10.11 -34.15
C ILE A 390 -7.84 9.25 -35.27
N ALA A 391 -8.86 8.45 -34.98
CA ALA A 391 -9.56 7.61 -35.93
C ALA A 391 -11.06 7.93 -35.91
N GLY A 392 -11.66 8.05 -37.10
CA GLY A 392 -13.09 8.32 -37.24
C GLY A 392 -13.88 7.02 -37.34
N TYR A 393 -14.77 6.80 -36.37
CA TYR A 393 -15.79 5.74 -36.43
C TYR A 393 -16.99 6.27 -37.20
N GLU A 394 -17.18 5.81 -38.43
CA GLU A 394 -18.36 6.12 -39.25
C GLU A 394 -19.56 5.36 -38.67
N VAL A 395 -20.60 6.09 -38.29
CA VAL A 395 -21.86 5.49 -37.79
C VAL A 395 -22.61 4.75 -38.92
N LYS A 396 -23.82 4.24 -38.64
CA LYS A 396 -24.64 3.59 -39.68
C LYS A 396 -24.81 4.52 -40.90
N PRO A 397 -24.70 4.01 -42.14
CA PRO A 397 -24.74 2.58 -42.51
C PRO A 397 -23.39 1.84 -42.52
N ARG A 398 -22.25 2.55 -42.47
CA ARG A 398 -20.91 1.91 -42.58
C ARG A 398 -20.48 1.20 -41.29
N SER A 399 -20.74 1.78 -40.13
CA SER A 399 -20.52 1.14 -38.81
C SER A 399 -19.13 0.55 -38.62
N GLY A 400 -18.09 1.36 -38.81
CA GLY A 400 -16.70 0.91 -38.69
C GLY A 400 -15.68 2.05 -38.76
N ILE A 401 -14.39 1.69 -38.66
CA ILE A 401 -13.27 2.61 -38.83
C ILE A 401 -12.52 2.23 -40.10
N GLN A 402 -12.32 3.19 -41.00
CA GLN A 402 -11.44 3.01 -42.17
C GLN A 402 -10.27 3.99 -42.17
N TYR A 403 -10.38 5.14 -41.50
CA TYR A 403 -9.35 6.18 -41.56
C TYR A 403 -8.80 6.55 -40.19
N ILE A 404 -7.49 6.77 -40.16
CA ILE A 404 -6.73 7.27 -39.02
C ILE A 404 -5.85 8.44 -39.46
N ALA A 405 -5.70 9.46 -38.61
CA ALA A 405 -4.84 10.61 -38.85
C ALA A 405 -3.89 10.81 -37.67
N LYS A 406 -2.68 11.30 -37.96
CA LYS A 406 -1.75 11.76 -36.93
C LYS A 406 -2.18 13.15 -36.45
N VAL A 407 -2.05 13.41 -35.15
CA VAL A 407 -2.44 14.68 -34.53
C VAL A 407 -1.23 15.63 -34.49
N LYS A 408 -1.43 16.84 -35.02
CA LYS A 408 -0.45 17.93 -34.96
C LYS A 408 -0.60 18.73 -33.68
N ASP A 409 -1.82 19.16 -33.36
CA ASP A 409 -2.11 19.95 -32.17
C ASP A 409 -3.56 19.77 -31.70
N ILE A 410 -3.83 20.11 -30.44
CA ILE A 410 -5.17 20.10 -29.85
C ILE A 410 -5.40 21.43 -29.13
N ILE A 411 -6.21 22.29 -29.75
CA ILE A 411 -6.50 23.64 -29.29
C ILE A 411 -7.94 23.74 -28.74
N PRO A 412 -8.26 24.73 -27.88
CA PRO A 412 -9.64 24.97 -27.48
C PRO A 412 -10.56 25.23 -28.69
N SER A 413 -11.79 24.72 -28.64
CA SER A 413 -12.78 25.01 -29.70
C SER A 413 -13.30 26.44 -29.59
N GLU A 414 -13.57 27.05 -30.75
CA GLU A 414 -14.15 28.39 -30.88
C GLU A 414 -15.66 28.39 -30.64
N ASN A 415 -16.34 27.25 -30.85
CA ASN A 415 -17.81 27.18 -30.79
C ASN A 415 -18.36 26.98 -29.37
N TYR A 416 -17.64 26.21 -28.52
CA TYR A 416 -18.12 25.84 -27.19
C TYR A 416 -17.00 25.86 -26.13
N LEU A 417 -17.25 26.55 -25.01
CA LEU A 417 -16.34 26.60 -23.88
C LEU A 417 -16.13 25.20 -23.26
N GLY A 418 -14.86 24.79 -23.12
CA GLY A 418 -14.48 23.50 -22.56
C GLY A 418 -14.41 22.34 -23.57
N TYR A 419 -14.68 22.61 -24.85
CA TYR A 419 -14.48 21.67 -25.95
C TYR A 419 -13.15 21.94 -26.67
N TRP A 420 -12.70 20.95 -27.43
CA TRP A 420 -11.39 20.93 -28.09
C TRP A 420 -11.55 20.68 -29.58
N LYS A 421 -10.62 21.26 -30.35
CA LYS A 421 -10.40 21.04 -31.76
C LYS A 421 -9.05 20.38 -31.97
N VAL A 422 -9.06 19.26 -32.68
CA VAL A 422 -7.91 18.43 -33.04
C VAL A 422 -7.51 18.78 -34.48
N ILE A 423 -6.26 19.20 -34.66
CA ILE A 423 -5.68 19.56 -35.96
C ILE A 423 -4.77 18.41 -36.40
N PHE A 424 -4.93 17.92 -37.63
CA PHE A 424 -4.17 16.75 -38.10
C PHE A 424 -2.82 17.17 -38.71
N ASP A 425 -1.84 16.27 -38.62
CA ASP A 425 -0.53 16.36 -39.24
C ASP A 425 -0.58 15.74 -40.65
N GLY A 426 -1.30 16.40 -41.55
CA GLY A 426 -1.55 15.94 -42.92
C GLY A 426 -2.88 15.19 -43.10
N LYS A 427 -3.02 14.53 -44.26
CA LYS A 427 -4.24 13.81 -44.63
C LYS A 427 -4.41 12.51 -43.84
N ALA A 428 -5.66 12.16 -43.55
CA ALA A 428 -5.99 10.87 -42.96
C ALA A 428 -5.55 9.71 -43.87
N GLN A 429 -4.98 8.68 -43.27
CA GLN A 429 -4.54 7.44 -43.89
C GLN A 429 -5.67 6.41 -43.82
N ALA A 430 -5.92 5.71 -44.93
CA ALA A 430 -6.90 4.64 -44.99
C ALA A 430 -6.26 3.30 -44.67
N TYR A 431 -6.94 2.47 -43.89
CA TYR A 431 -6.67 1.03 -43.83
C TYR A 431 -7.17 0.35 -45.12
N ASP A 432 -6.57 -0.81 -45.42
CA ASP A 432 -6.88 -1.58 -46.64
C ASP A 432 -8.35 -2.04 -46.71
N HIS A 433 -8.99 -2.21 -45.55
CA HIS A 433 -10.40 -2.54 -45.43
C HIS A 433 -11.06 -1.78 -44.27
N LEU A 434 -12.39 -1.73 -44.30
CA LEU A 434 -13.18 -1.20 -43.20
C LEU A 434 -13.12 -2.16 -42.02
N ILE A 435 -12.68 -1.68 -40.86
CA ILE A 435 -12.72 -2.44 -39.60
C ILE A 435 -14.15 -2.38 -39.05
N PRO A 436 -14.92 -3.48 -39.07
CA PRO A 436 -16.32 -3.46 -38.68
C PRO A 436 -16.48 -3.39 -37.16
N LEU A 437 -17.64 -2.89 -36.69
CA LEU A 437 -17.94 -2.81 -35.26
C LEU A 437 -17.87 -4.16 -34.53
N GLY A 438 -18.33 -5.25 -35.14
CA GLY A 438 -18.48 -6.55 -34.48
C GLY A 438 -19.73 -6.63 -33.61
N ASN A 439 -19.77 -7.57 -32.66
CA ASN A 439 -20.91 -7.81 -31.78
C ASN A 439 -20.85 -6.91 -30.52
N THR A 440 -20.81 -5.59 -30.72
CA THR A 440 -20.76 -4.61 -29.64
C THR A 440 -21.59 -3.37 -29.98
N TYR A 441 -21.74 -2.45 -29.02
CA TYR A 441 -22.48 -1.21 -29.24
C TYR A 441 -21.60 -0.12 -29.88
N PRO A 442 -22.16 0.68 -30.80
CA PRO A 442 -21.41 1.78 -31.40
C PRO A 442 -21.02 2.81 -30.34
N PRO A 443 -19.82 3.41 -30.43
CA PRO A 443 -19.37 4.41 -29.46
C PRO A 443 -20.28 5.65 -29.51
N GLN A 444 -20.91 5.98 -28.38
CA GLN A 444 -21.74 7.18 -28.22
C GLN A 444 -20.91 8.43 -27.86
N ASN A 445 -19.69 8.22 -27.36
CA ASN A 445 -18.72 9.24 -26.99
C ASN A 445 -17.34 8.82 -27.48
N ILE A 446 -16.37 9.73 -27.39
CA ILE A 446 -14.97 9.42 -27.72
C ILE A 446 -14.47 8.20 -26.94
N ARG A 447 -13.66 7.37 -27.61
CA ARG A 447 -12.96 6.23 -27.00
C ARG A 447 -11.46 6.43 -27.14
N TYR A 448 -10.69 5.73 -26.31
CA TYR A 448 -9.24 5.73 -26.36
C TYR A 448 -8.76 4.31 -26.59
N THR A 449 -7.80 4.16 -27.48
CA THR A 449 -7.02 2.93 -27.71
C THR A 449 -5.58 3.34 -27.99
N THR A 450 -4.74 2.41 -28.42
CA THR A 450 -3.40 2.68 -28.92
C THR A 450 -3.39 2.52 -30.43
N LYS A 451 -2.43 3.15 -31.13
CA LYS A 451 -2.31 2.93 -32.58
C LYS A 451 -2.04 1.47 -32.88
N ARG A 452 -1.17 0.83 -32.09
CA ARG A 452 -0.81 -0.59 -32.21
C ARG A 452 -2.03 -1.51 -32.14
N GLU A 453 -2.89 -1.36 -31.13
CA GLU A 453 -4.11 -2.18 -31.01
C GLU A 453 -5.07 -2.00 -32.20
N LEU A 454 -5.19 -0.78 -32.73
CA LEU A 454 -6.04 -0.52 -33.89
C LEU A 454 -5.44 -1.08 -35.19
N ASP A 455 -4.12 -0.97 -35.36
CA ASP A 455 -3.39 -1.58 -36.48
C ASP A 455 -3.50 -3.11 -36.44
N GLU A 456 -3.29 -3.74 -35.26
CA GLU A 456 -3.40 -5.20 -35.08
C GLU A 456 -4.79 -5.73 -35.44
N VAL A 457 -5.85 -5.01 -35.05
CA VAL A 457 -7.23 -5.38 -35.41
C VAL A 457 -7.46 -5.25 -36.92
N ALA A 458 -6.88 -4.24 -37.56
CA ALA A 458 -6.94 -4.09 -39.01
C ALA A 458 -6.18 -5.25 -39.69
N GLU A 459 -4.91 -5.47 -39.36
CA GLU A 459 -4.07 -6.48 -40.01
C GLU A 459 -4.64 -7.90 -39.89
N ASN A 460 -5.25 -8.23 -38.75
CA ASN A 460 -5.84 -9.55 -38.51
C ASN A 460 -7.28 -9.71 -39.06
N ASN A 461 -7.83 -8.70 -39.74
CA ASN A 461 -9.24 -8.66 -40.20
C ASN A 461 -10.25 -8.91 -39.08
N GLU A 462 -10.00 -8.31 -37.91
CA GLU A 462 -10.83 -8.46 -36.72
C GLU A 462 -11.82 -7.31 -36.58
N THR A 463 -12.64 -7.33 -35.52
CA THR A 463 -13.66 -6.31 -35.29
C THR A 463 -13.28 -5.39 -34.12
N LEU A 464 -13.89 -4.20 -34.08
CA LEU A 464 -13.69 -3.23 -33.01
C LEU A 464 -14.16 -3.73 -31.62
N GLU A 465 -14.88 -4.84 -31.56
CA GLU A 465 -15.26 -5.52 -30.31
C GLU A 465 -14.06 -5.79 -29.40
N LYS A 466 -12.91 -6.16 -29.98
CA LYS A 466 -11.67 -6.42 -29.22
C LYS A 466 -11.11 -5.19 -28.51
N ILE A 467 -11.30 -4.02 -29.11
CA ILE A 467 -10.83 -2.73 -28.57
C ILE A 467 -11.85 -2.14 -27.61
N PHE A 468 -13.14 -2.25 -27.95
CA PHE A 468 -14.20 -1.66 -27.16
C PHE A 468 -14.54 -2.43 -25.87
N LYS A 469 -13.87 -3.59 -25.60
CA LYS A 469 -13.93 -4.43 -24.38
C LYS A 469 -15.11 -4.04 -23.49
N ASN A 470 -16.28 -4.56 -23.86
CA ASN A 470 -17.55 -4.07 -23.35
C ASN A 470 -17.60 -4.21 -21.81
N PRO A 471 -17.62 -3.12 -21.03
CA PRO A 471 -17.86 -3.18 -19.61
C PRO A 471 -19.34 -2.90 -19.40
N TYR A 472 -20.11 -3.96 -19.22
CA TYR A 472 -21.07 -3.94 -18.13
C TYR A 472 -20.49 -4.78 -17.01
#